data_AF-A0A2J7ZFG3-F1
#
_entry.id   AF-A0A2J7ZFG3-F1
#
_cell.length_a   1.000
_cell.length_b   1.000
_cell.length_c   1.000
_cell.angle_alpha   90.00
_cell.angle_beta   90.00
_cell.angle_gamma   90.00
#
_symmetry.space_group_name_H-M   'P 1'
#
loop_
_entity.id
_entity.type
_entity.pdbx_description
1 polymer ?
#
loop_
_entity_poly.entity_id
_entity_poly.type
_entity_poly.pdbx_seq_one_letter_code
_entity_poly.pdbx_strand_id
1 'polypeptide(L)' 'LAPQRAALEAAKHRAKYKAAVESYLEELVVRRELSDNFCHYTPNYDSLDCAAAWARESLDKHRVDKREFIYTR' A
#
# COMPACT_ATOMS: atom_id res chain seq x y z
N LEU A 1 7.99 -7.71 17.18
CA LEU A 1 7.90 -6.31 17.66
C LEU A 1 6.51 -5.78 17.34
N ALA A 2 5.80 -5.16 18.29
CA ALA A 2 4.48 -4.60 18.01
C ALA A 2 4.58 -3.25 17.27
N PRO A 3 3.79 -3.00 16.22
CA PRO A 3 3.70 -1.71 15.56
C PRO A 3 3.59 -0.48 16.44
N GLN A 4 2.68 -0.52 17.40
CA GLN A 4 2.43 0.57 18.33
C GLN A 4 3.70 0.87 19.14
N ARG A 5 4.45 -0.16 19.55
CA ARG A 5 5.73 0.01 20.23
C ARG A 5 6.74 0.69 19.32
N ALA A 6 6.89 0.24 18.08
CA ALA A 6 7.80 0.85 17.11
C ALA A 6 7.46 2.33 16.85
N ALA A 7 6.17 2.67 16.72
CA ALA A 7 5.71 4.05 16.56
C ALA A 7 6.05 4.93 17.78
N LEU A 8 5.81 4.43 18.99
CA LEU A 8 6.14 5.14 20.23
C LEU A 8 7.66 5.38 20.37
N GLU A 9 8.49 4.40 20.02
CA GLU A 9 9.94 4.55 20.06
C GLU A 9 10.43 5.56 19.00
N ALA A 10 9.93 5.50 17.77
CA ALA A 10 10.29 6.47 16.72
C ALA A 10 9.87 7.90 17.11
N ALA A 11 8.69 8.07 17.71
CA ALA A 11 8.15 9.38 18.10
C ALA A 11 9.05 10.12 19.11
N LYS A 12 9.77 9.41 19.99
CA LYS A 12 10.74 10.01 20.94
C LYS A 12 11.84 10.80 20.24
N HIS A 13 12.17 10.47 18.99
CA HIS A 13 13.23 11.09 18.22
C HIS A 13 12.74 12.20 17.28
N ARG A 14 11.43 12.54 17.28
CA ARG A 14 10.84 13.50 16.35
C ARG A 14 11.49 14.88 16.41
N ALA A 15 11.90 15.34 17.60
CA ALA A 15 12.56 16.64 17.75
C ALA A 15 13.91 16.73 16.99
N LYS A 16 14.64 15.61 16.90
CA LYS A 16 15.95 15.54 16.24
C LYS A 16 15.85 15.18 14.75
N TYR A 17 14.87 14.36 14.38
CA TYR A 17 14.74 13.78 13.03
C TYR A 17 13.31 13.90 12.49
N LYS A 18 12.73 15.11 12.54
CA LYS A 18 11.30 15.35 12.25
C LYS A 18 10.81 14.68 10.96
N ALA A 19 11.43 15.00 9.82
CA ALA A 19 11.00 14.49 8.51
C ALA A 19 11.09 12.95 8.41
N ALA A 20 12.18 12.36 8.94
CA ALA A 20 12.37 10.91 8.93
C ALA A 20 11.34 10.20 9.83
N VAL A 21 11.07 10.75 11.02
CA VAL A 21 10.08 10.18 11.95
C VAL A 21 8.66 10.32 11.38
N GLU A 22 8.32 11.46 10.80
CA GLU A 22 7.00 11.67 10.17
C GLU A 22 6.77 10.72 8.99
N SER A 23 7.75 10.59 8.09
CA SER A 23 7.66 9.64 6.97
C SER A 23 7.61 8.18 7.45
N TYR A 24 8.37 7.82 8.49
CA TYR A 24 8.33 6.48 9.05
C TYR A 24 6.96 6.16 9.67
N LEU A 25 6.38 7.10 10.42
CA LEU A 25 5.06 6.92 11.05
C LEU A 25 3.93 6.85 10.01
N GLU A 26 4.04 7.60 8.91
CA GLU A 26 3.11 7.52 7.78
C GLU A 26 3.08 6.11 7.18
N GLU A 27 4.24 5.53 6.87
CA GLU A 27 4.30 4.15 6.34
C GLU A 27 3.89 3.11 7.40
N LEU A 28 4.35 3.27 8.64
CA LEU A 28 4.11 2.29 9.70
C LEU A 28 2.65 2.27 10.17
N VAL A 29 2.01 3.42 10.33
CA VAL A 29 0.65 3.50 10.87
C VAL A 29 -0.34 3.57 9.72
N VAL A 30 -0.27 4.63 8.90
CA VAL A 30 -1.28 4.87 7.87
C VAL A 30 -1.25 3.80 6.79
N ARG A 31 -0.11 3.55 6.13
CA ARG A 31 -0.05 2.59 5.02
C ARG A 31 -0.26 1.14 5.44
N ARG A 32 0.29 0.73 6.60
CA ARG A 32 0.03 -0.62 7.13
C ARG A 32 -1.45 -0.80 7.47
N GLU A 33 -2.02 0.09 8.28
CA GLU A 33 -3.40 -0.09 8.75
C GLU A 33 -4.43 0.12 7.63
N LEU A 34 -4.09 0.93 6.61
CA LEU A 34 -4.85 1.01 5.37
C LEU A 34 -4.83 -0.32 4.60
N SER A 35 -3.72 -1.05 4.61
CA SER A 35 -3.64 -2.37 3.96
C SER A 35 -4.52 -3.40 4.70
N ASP A 36 -4.49 -3.40 6.03
CA ASP A 36 -5.38 -4.24 6.85
C ASP A 36 -6.85 -3.87 6.63
N ASN A 37 -7.17 -2.57 6.57
CA ASN A 37 -8.49 -2.06 6.24
C ASN A 37 -8.96 -2.58 4.87
N PHE A 38 -8.10 -2.46 3.85
CA PHE A 38 -8.43 -2.90 2.51
C PHE A 38 -8.74 -4.39 2.44
N CYS A 39 -7.86 -5.24 3.00
CA CYS A 39 -8.06 -6.69 3.02
C CYS A 39 -9.28 -7.11 3.86
N HIS A 40 -9.56 -6.41 4.96
CA HIS A 40 -10.70 -6.73 5.82
C HIS A 40 -12.04 -6.39 5.16
N TYR A 41 -12.15 -5.23 4.51
CA TYR A 41 -13.40 -4.75 3.92
C TYR A 41 -13.58 -5.13 2.45
N THR A 42 -12.56 -5.69 1.81
CA THR A 42 -12.60 -6.11 0.41
C THR A 42 -12.32 -7.60 0.31
N PRO A 43 -13.36 -8.47 0.31
CA PRO A 43 -13.18 -9.92 0.36
C PRO A 43 -12.32 -10.52 -0.77
N ASN A 44 -12.29 -9.86 -1.93
CA ASN A 44 -11.54 -10.24 -3.12
C ASN A 44 -10.32 -9.34 -3.37
N TYR A 45 -9.65 -8.89 -2.30
CA TYR A 45 -8.52 -7.95 -2.34
C TYR A 45 -7.35 -8.41 -3.24
N ASP A 46 -7.29 -9.69 -3.59
CA ASP A 46 -6.29 -10.34 -4.42
C ASP A 46 -6.71 -10.52 -5.90
N SER A 47 -7.88 -10.01 -6.29
CA SER A 47 -8.37 -9.99 -7.67
C SER A 47 -8.36 -8.58 -8.26
N LEU A 48 -8.22 -8.45 -9.58
CA LEU A 48 -8.43 -7.15 -10.25
C LEU A 48 -9.83 -6.57 -10.02
N ASP A 49 -10.81 -7.41 -9.66
CA ASP A 49 -12.18 -7.00 -9.39
C ASP A 49 -12.32 -6.04 -8.19
N CYS A 50 -11.37 -6.06 -7.26
CA CYS A 50 -11.37 -5.14 -6.12
C CYS A 50 -10.88 -3.73 -6.47
N ALA A 51 -10.25 -3.55 -7.63
CA ALA A 51 -9.68 -2.28 -8.02
C ALA A 51 -10.80 -1.26 -8.32
N ALA A 52 -10.46 0.02 -8.12
CA ALA A 52 -11.36 1.12 -8.45
C ALA A 52 -11.82 1.04 -9.92
N ALA A 53 -13.07 1.42 -10.18
CA ALA A 53 -13.69 1.29 -11.51
C ALA A 53 -12.84 1.91 -12.63
N TRP A 54 -12.33 3.12 -12.41
CA TRP A 54 -11.47 3.83 -13.37
C TRP A 54 -10.19 3.06 -13.71
N ALA A 55 -9.61 2.34 -12.73
CA ALA A 55 -8.41 1.54 -12.94
C ALA A 55 -8.72 0.29 -13.76
N ARG A 56 -9.83 -0.39 -13.45
CA ARG A 56 -10.30 -1.56 -14.22
C ARG A 56 -10.61 -1.18 -15.67
N GLU A 57 -11.32 -0.08 -15.89
CA GLU A 57 -11.64 0.43 -17.23
C GLU A 57 -10.38 0.79 -18.04
N SER A 58 -9.40 1.43 -17.41
CA SER A 58 -8.13 1.76 -18.07
C SER A 58 -7.37 0.49 -18.45
N LEU A 59 -7.22 -0.46 -17.53
CA LEU A 59 -6.55 -1.74 -17.81
C LEU A 59 -7.25 -2.53 -18.93
N ASP A 60 -8.58 -2.49 -18.98
CA ASP A 60 -9.33 -3.19 -20.03
C ASP A 60 -9.15 -2.57 -21.41
N LYS A 61 -9.14 -1.22 -21.50
CA LYS A 61 -8.84 -0.50 -22.75
C LYS A 61 -7.47 -0.88 -23.33
N HIS A 62 -6.48 -1.10 -22.48
CA HIS A 62 -5.12 -1.46 -22.86
C HIS A 62 -4.87 -2.97 -22.91
N ARG A 63 -5.92 -3.80 -22.82
CA ARG A 63 -5.78 -5.27 -22.76
C ARG A 63 -5.10 -5.86 -24.00
N VAL A 64 -5.29 -5.26 -25.18
CA VAL A 64 -4.76 -5.75 -26.46
C VAL A 64 -3.37 -5.20 -26.81
N ASP A 65 -2.84 -4.29 -26.00
CA ASP A 65 -1.52 -3.70 -26.25
C ASP A 65 -0.46 -4.80 -26.16
N LYS A 66 0.44 -4.83 -27.15
CA LYS A 66 1.54 -5.79 -27.16
C LYS A 66 2.48 -5.47 -25.99
N ARG A 67 2.68 -6.45 -25.09
CA ARG A 67 3.72 -6.36 -24.05
C ARG A 67 5.08 -6.53 -24.72
N GLU A 68 6.04 -5.71 -24.33
CA GLU A 68 7.41 -5.75 -24.86
C GLU A 68 8.08 -7.11 -24.58
N PHE A 69 7.87 -7.63 -23.37
CA PHE A 69 8.36 -8.93 -22.94
C PHE A 69 7.21 -9.78 -22.38
N ILE A 70 7.23 -11.06 -22.72
CA ILE A 70 6.36 -12.09 -22.14
C ILE A 70 7.27 -13.15 -21.55
N TYR A 71 7.35 -13.20 -20.22
CA TYR A 71 8.18 -14.16 -19.51
C TYR A 71 7.43 -15.48 -19.35
N THR A 72 8.12 -16.59 -19.63
CA THR A 72 7.67 -17.95 -19.26
C THR A 72 8.33 -18.36 -17.96
N ARG A 73 7.67 -19.25 -17.21
CA ARG A 73 8.17 -19.76 -15.93
C ARG A 73 9.35 -20.72 -16.11
#